data_AF-A0A2I3H633-F1
#
_entry.id   AF-A0A2I3H633-F1
#
_cell.length_a   1.000
_cell.length_b   1.000
_cell.length_c   1.000
_cell.angle_alpha   90.00
_cell.angle_beta   90.00
_cell.angle_gamma   90.00
#
_symmetry.space_group_name_H-M   'P 1'
#
loop_
_entity.id
_entity.type
_entity.pdbx_description
1 polymer ?
#
loop_
_entity_poly.entity_id
_entity_poly.type
_entity_poly.pdbx_seq_one_letter_code
_entity_poly.pdbx_strand_id
1 'polypeptide(L)' 'PELECLDRMNPAVFPHLTVVLLAIGMFFTAWFFVYEVTSTKYTRDIYKELLISLVASLFMGFGVLFLLLWVGIYV' A
#
# COMPACT_ATOMS: atom_id res chain seq x y z
N PRO A 1 -15.88 3.21 -34.05
CA PRO A 1 -15.56 4.66 -33.98
C PRO A 1 -15.75 5.29 -32.60
N GLU A 2 -16.53 4.70 -31.68
CA GLU A 2 -16.78 5.24 -30.32
C GLU A 2 -15.89 4.63 -29.22
N LEU A 3 -14.97 3.72 -29.56
CA LEU A 3 -14.23 2.88 -28.59
C LEU A 3 -12.73 3.21 -28.46
N GLU A 4 -12.22 4.23 -29.15
CA GLU A 4 -10.78 4.52 -29.22
C GLU A 4 -10.35 5.79 -28.46
N CYS A 5 -11.29 6.52 -27.84
CA CYS A 5 -10.97 7.77 -27.12
C CYS A 5 -10.61 7.58 -25.63
N LEU A 6 -10.80 6.38 -25.05
CA LEU A 6 -10.45 6.11 -23.65
C LEU A 6 -8.97 5.79 -23.42
N ASP A 7 -8.15 5.71 -24.47
CA ASP A 7 -6.71 5.46 -24.35
C ASP A 7 -5.90 6.74 -23.98
N ARG A 8 -6.55 7.91 -23.91
CA ARG A 8 -5.90 9.20 -23.62
C ARG A 8 -5.65 9.47 -22.13
N MET A 9 -5.56 8.44 -21.30
CA MET A 9 -5.02 8.53 -19.95
C MET A 9 -3.75 7.70 -19.93
N ASN A 10 -2.59 8.35 -19.97
CA ASN A 10 -1.27 7.72 -19.99
C ASN A 10 -1.19 6.54 -18.99
N PRO A 11 -1.42 5.28 -19.42
CA PRO A 11 -1.69 4.18 -18.50
C PRO A 11 -0.43 3.70 -17.80
N ALA A 12 0.73 4.22 -18.19
CA ALA A 12 2.04 3.79 -17.71
C ALA A 12 2.34 4.24 -16.28
N VAL A 13 1.74 5.35 -15.82
CA VAL A 13 2.12 5.99 -14.55
C VAL A 13 1.36 5.39 -13.36
N PHE A 14 0.08 5.05 -13.54
CA PHE A 14 -0.76 4.39 -12.53
C PHE A 14 -0.22 3.04 -12.01
N PRO A 15 0.17 2.07 -12.86
CA PRO A 15 0.72 0.81 -12.40
C PRO A 15 2.09 0.98 -11.73
N HIS A 16 2.92 1.91 -12.20
CA HIS A 16 4.20 2.22 -11.53
C HIS A 16 3.98 2.77 -10.11
N LEU A 17 3.08 3.73 -9.95
CA LEU A 17 2.71 4.26 -8.63
C LEU A 17 2.13 3.16 -7.73
N THR A 18 1.18 2.37 -8.25
CA THR A 18 0.55 1.26 -7.51
C THR A 18 1.59 0.28 -7.00
N VAL A 19 2.51 -0.17 -7.86
CA VAL A 19 3.57 -1.13 -7.51
C VAL A 19 4.52 -0.55 -6.48
N VAL A 20 4.91 0.72 -6.59
CA VAL A 20 5.80 1.37 -5.61
C VAL A 20 5.13 1.50 -4.24
N LEU A 21 3.86 1.96 -4.20
CA LEU A 21 3.10 2.07 -2.94
C LEU A 21 2.88 0.70 -2.29
N LEU A 22 2.51 -0.32 -3.08
CA LEU A 22 2.31 -1.69 -2.59
C LEU A 22 3.61 -2.33 -2.11
N ALA A 23 4.72 -2.15 -2.84
CA ALA A 23 6.00 -2.73 -2.47
C ALA A 23 6.49 -2.16 -1.12
N ILE A 24 6.42 -0.84 -0.96
CA ILE A 24 6.80 -0.17 0.29
C ILE A 24 5.83 -0.57 1.42
N GLY A 25 4.52 -0.57 1.16
CA GLY A 25 3.50 -1.00 2.11
C GLY A 25 3.71 -2.42 2.62
N MET A 26 3.90 -3.38 1.72
CA MET A 26 4.19 -4.78 2.07
C MET A 26 5.47 -4.93 2.86
N PHE A 27 6.52 -4.18 2.52
CA PHE A 27 7.77 -4.20 3.26
C PHE A 27 7.58 -3.74 4.70
N PHE A 28 6.85 -2.63 4.93
CA PHE A 28 6.53 -2.14 6.26
C PHE A 28 5.61 -3.09 7.05
N THR A 29 4.62 -3.69 6.41
CA THR A 29 3.73 -4.68 7.06
C THR A 29 4.50 -5.95 7.46
N ALA A 30 5.38 -6.46 6.58
CA ALA A 30 6.22 -7.61 6.90
C ALA A 30 7.20 -7.29 8.04
N TRP A 31 7.80 -6.10 8.02
CA TRP A 31 8.67 -5.62 9.08
C TRP A 31 7.94 -5.50 10.42
N PHE A 32 6.69 -5.00 10.42
CA PHE A 32 5.84 -4.96 11.60
C PHE A 32 5.55 -6.37 12.15
N PHE A 33 5.18 -7.32 11.30
CA PHE A 33 4.97 -8.71 11.71
C PHE A 33 6.23 -9.34 12.31
N VAL A 34 7.41 -9.12 11.72
CA VAL A 34 8.68 -9.60 12.27
C VAL A 34 8.97 -8.96 13.63
N TYR A 35 8.76 -7.65 13.77
CA TYR A 35 8.92 -6.95 15.04
C TYR A 35 7.95 -7.49 16.10
N GLU A 36 6.68 -7.69 15.76
CA GLU A 36 5.68 -8.19 16.70
C GLU A 36 5.94 -9.64 17.14
N VAL A 37 6.34 -10.51 16.20
CA VAL A 37 6.63 -11.94 16.48
C VAL A 37 7.93 -12.12 17.27
N THR A 38 8.89 -11.20 17.14
CA THR A 38 10.21 -11.29 17.79
C THR A 38 10.28 -10.51 19.12
N SER A 39 9.36 -9.56 19.35
CA SER A 39 9.40 -8.69 20.54
C SER A 39 9.03 -9.46 21.81
N THR A 40 9.98 -9.56 22.75
CA THR A 40 9.77 -10.18 24.07
C THR A 40 9.18 -9.17 25.06
N LYS A 41 8.42 -9.67 26.04
CA LYS A 41 7.54 -8.94 26.99
C LYS A 41 8.14 -7.72 27.72
N TYR A 42 9.44 -7.47 27.67
CA TYR A 42 10.14 -6.50 28.53
C TYR A 42 10.50 -5.16 27.84
N THR A 43 10.35 -5.05 26.52
CA THR A 43 10.68 -3.82 25.74
C THR A 43 9.54 -3.36 24.82
N ARG A 44 8.29 -3.76 25.10
CA ARG A 44 7.14 -3.42 24.24
C ARG A 44 6.68 -1.97 24.44
N ASP A 45 7.19 -1.08 23.60
CA ASP A 45 6.58 0.22 23.36
C ASP A 45 5.41 0.06 22.37
N ILE A 46 4.23 -0.28 22.88
CA ILE A 46 2.98 -0.39 22.11
C ILE A 46 2.72 0.89 21.28
N TYR A 47 3.14 2.05 21.77
CA TYR A 47 3.05 3.32 21.04
C TYR A 47 3.87 3.34 19.75
N LYS A 48 5.11 2.83 19.78
CA LYS A 48 5.95 2.75 18.57
C LYS A 48 5.41 1.72 17.59
N GLU A 49 4.95 0.58 18.10
CA GLU A 49 4.32 -0.47 17.29
C GLU A 49 3.07 0.05 16.57
N LEU A 50 2.19 0.77 17.30
CA LEU A 50 0.98 1.35 16.75
C LEU A 50 1.28 2.40 15.68
N LEU A 51 2.28 3.27 15.91
CA LEU A 51 2.72 4.27 14.93
C LEU A 51 3.19 3.62 13.63
N ILE A 52 4.00 2.56 13.71
CA ILE A 52 4.48 1.82 12.53
C ILE A 52 3.32 1.15 11.79
N SER A 53 2.38 0.53 12.52
CA SER A 53 1.23 -0.16 11.93
C SER A 53 0.25 0.81 11.26
N LEU A 54 0.09 2.01 11.82
CA LEU A 54 -0.72 3.08 11.26
C LEU A 54 -0.13 3.59 9.94
N VAL A 55 1.19 3.83 9.91
CA VAL A 55 1.89 4.24 8.70
C VAL A 55 1.83 3.14 7.63
N ALA A 56 2.03 1.89 8.01
CA ALA A 56 1.91 0.75 7.10
C ALA A 56 0.50 0.62 6.51
N SER A 57 -0.54 0.74 7.35
CA SER A 57 -1.95 0.66 6.93
C SER A 57 -2.34 1.81 5.98
N LEU A 58 -1.85 3.03 6.22
CA LEU A 58 -2.05 4.16 5.31
C LEU A 58 -1.43 3.88 3.93
N PHE A 59 -0.16 3.46 3.89
CA PHE A 59 0.51 3.14 2.63
C PHE A 59 -0.17 1.99 1.88
N MET A 60 -0.56 0.93 2.60
CA MET A 60 -1.25 -0.22 2.03
C MET A 60 -2.65 0.17 1.52
N GLY A 61 -3.38 1.00 2.26
CA GLY A 61 -4.70 1.52 1.88
C GLY A 61 -4.64 2.37 0.61
N PHE A 62 -3.68 3.30 0.51
CA PHE A 62 -3.46 4.05 -0.73
C PHE A 62 -3.04 3.14 -1.89
N GLY A 63 -2.18 2.14 -1.65
CA GLY A 63 -1.80 1.16 -2.67
C GLY A 63 -3.00 0.38 -3.22
N VAL A 64 -3.93 -0.03 -2.35
CA VAL A 64 -5.16 -0.74 -2.76
C VAL A 64 -6.12 0.18 -3.53
N LEU A 65 -6.26 1.45 -3.15
CA LEU A 65 -7.06 2.42 -3.91
C LEU A 65 -6.54 2.59 -5.34
N PHE A 66 -5.22 2.69 -5.49
CA PHE A 66 -4.58 2.78 -6.80
C PHE A 66 -4.73 1.49 -7.63
N LEU A 67 -4.68 0.32 -6.97
CA LEU A 67 -4.95 -0.97 -7.62
C LEU A 67 -6.40 -1.08 -8.10
N LEU A 68 -7.35 -0.62 -7.28
CA LEU A 68 -8.77 -0.60 -7.64
C LEU A 68 -9.02 0.31 -8.87
N LEU A 69 -8.36 1.47 -8.89
CA LEU A 69 -8.39 2.38 -10.03
C LEU A 69 -7.78 1.72 -11.29
N TRP A 70 -6.71 0.94 -11.13
CA TRP A 70 -6.07 0.22 -12.24
C TRP A 70 -6.96 -0.89 -12.81
N VAL A 71 -7.73 -1.60 -11.97
CA VAL A 71 -8.65 -2.65 -12.44
C VAL A 71 -9.89 -2.10 -13.15
N GLY A 72 -10.08 -0.78 -13.15
CA GLY A 72 -11.20 -0.08 -13.79
C GLY A 72 -12.42 0.10 -12.89
N ILE A 73 -12.30 -0.21 -11.59
CA ILE A 73 -13.34 0.10 -10.60
C ILE A 73 -13.04 1.50 -10.07
N TYR A 74 -13.72 2.48 -10.65
CA TYR A 74 -13.75 3.85 -10.13
C TYR A 74 -14.65 3.87 -8.90
N VAL A 75 -14.08 4.23 -7.74
CA VAL A 75 -14.79 4.54 -6.49
C VAL A 75 -15.26 5.99 -6.50
#